data_AF-A0A2G9UDA1-F1
#
_entry.id   AF-A0A2G9UDA1-F1
#
_cell.length_a   1.000
_cell.length_b   1.000
_cell.length_c   1.000
_cell.angle_alpha   90.00
_cell.angle_beta   90.00
_cell.angle_gamma   90.00
#
_symmetry.space_group_name_H-M   'P 1'
#
loop_
_entity.id
_entity.type
_entity.pdbx_description
1 polymer ?
#
loop_
_entity_poly.entity_id
_entity_poly.type
_entity_poly.pdbx_seq_one_letter_code
_entity_poly.pdbx_strand_id
1 'polypeptide(L)'
;MGIHTLIPYPEYEDDSGSEPDVDLENQYYTAKGLKSEGKINEAIANFEKVLNLEQEMGEWGFKALKQMVKITFNTNQFEAMLEYYQKLLKYIKTAVTKNYSEKSINAILDYISTSKRMDLLQKFYETTLDALKDAKNERLWFKTNTKLGKLYFDMHEFNKLEKILKQLKSSCKTELGEEDQKKGTQLLEIYALEIQMYTEQKNNKALKKLYEQAQQAIQSKSAIPHPLILGVIRGKFY
;
A
#
# COMPACT_ATOMS: atom_id res chain seq x y z
N MET A 1 8.88 -30.93 9.18
CA MET A 1 9.59 -30.55 7.94
C MET A 1 8.56 -30.48 6.82
N GLY A 2 8.17 -29.29 6.40
CA GLY A 2 7.23 -29.08 5.31
C GLY A 2 7.69 -27.86 4.53
N ILE A 3 8.42 -28.11 3.46
CA ILE A 3 8.88 -27.11 2.51
C ILE A 3 7.63 -26.69 1.72
N HIS A 4 7.06 -25.54 2.06
CA HIS A 4 5.96 -24.96 1.29
C HIS A 4 6.58 -24.38 0.02
N THR A 5 6.54 -25.16 -1.06
CA THR A 5 6.93 -24.71 -2.40
C THR A 5 5.99 -23.57 -2.81
N LEU A 6 6.57 -22.38 -2.91
CA LEU A 6 5.91 -21.18 -3.43
C LEU A 6 5.67 -21.40 -4.93
N ILE A 7 4.41 -21.45 -5.34
CA ILE A 7 4.02 -21.45 -6.74
C ILE A 7 4.37 -20.08 -7.32
N PRO A 8 5.20 -19.98 -8.37
CA PRO A 8 5.47 -18.70 -9.02
C PRO A 8 4.22 -18.27 -9.79
N TYR A 9 3.69 -17.09 -9.44
CA TYR A 9 2.66 -16.43 -10.26
C TYR A 9 3.25 -16.09 -11.64
N PRO A 10 2.55 -16.38 -12.74
CA PRO A 10 3.01 -15.98 -14.07
C PRO A 10 3.01 -14.45 -14.19
N GLU A 11 4.19 -13.87 -14.42
CA GLU A 11 4.35 -12.47 -14.82
C GLU A 11 3.96 -12.37 -16.30
N TYR A 12 2.73 -11.94 -16.58
CA TYR A 12 2.36 -11.51 -17.93
C TYR A 12 2.93 -10.09 -18.14
N GLU A 13 3.98 -9.99 -18.95
CA GLU A 13 4.54 -8.74 -19.45
C GLU A 13 3.61 -8.20 -20.54
N ASP A 14 3.04 -7.01 -20.30
CA ASP A 14 2.20 -6.28 -21.25
C ASP A 14 3.16 -5.41 -22.08
N ASP A 15 3.39 -5.80 -23.32
CA ASP A 15 4.32 -5.18 -24.27
C ASP A 15 3.68 -3.93 -24.88
N SER A 16 4.15 -2.75 -24.45
CA SER A 16 3.78 -1.46 -25.06
C SER A 16 5.01 -0.70 -25.55
N GLY A 17 5.50 -1.09 -26.73
CA GLY A 17 6.07 -0.27 -27.80
C GLY A 17 6.85 1.00 -27.45
N SER A 18 8.18 0.88 -27.43
CA SER A 18 9.19 1.90 -27.79
C SER A 18 10.45 1.14 -28.25
N GLU A 19 11.20 1.65 -29.25
CA GLU A 19 12.40 1.00 -29.80
C GLU A 19 13.38 0.53 -28.71
N PRO A 20 14.08 -0.60 -28.91
CA PRO A 20 14.70 -1.34 -27.82
C PRO A 20 15.92 -0.59 -27.32
N ASP A 21 15.86 -0.20 -26.05
CA ASP A 21 17.03 0.17 -25.27
C ASP A 21 17.82 -1.12 -24.95
N VAL A 22 18.43 -1.69 -26.01
CA VAL A 22 19.10 -3.01 -26.00
C VAL A 22 20.15 -3.08 -24.90
N ASP A 23 20.82 -1.96 -24.61
CA ASP A 23 21.82 -1.88 -23.57
C ASP A 23 21.20 -1.95 -22.16
N LEU A 24 20.09 -1.24 -21.90
CA LEU A 24 19.35 -1.37 -20.64
C LEU A 24 18.76 -2.77 -20.45
N GLU A 25 18.19 -3.33 -21.51
CA GLU A 25 17.61 -4.66 -21.52
C GLU A 25 18.66 -5.73 -21.20
N ASN A 26 19.78 -5.72 -21.92
CA ASN A 26 20.90 -6.63 -21.70
C ASN A 26 21.46 -6.51 -20.28
N GLN A 27 21.62 -5.27 -19.79
CA GLN A 27 22.12 -4.99 -18.45
C GLN A 27 21.15 -5.49 -17.36
N TYR A 28 19.85 -5.32 -17.57
CA TYR A 28 18.80 -5.81 -16.68
C TYR A 28 18.74 -7.35 -16.62
N TYR A 29 18.80 -8.03 -17.77
CA TYR A 29 18.80 -9.50 -17.80
C TYR A 29 20.09 -10.09 -17.23
N THR A 30 21.22 -9.44 -17.45
CA THR A 30 22.49 -9.79 -16.78
C THR A 30 22.33 -9.74 -15.26
N ALA A 31 21.72 -8.67 -14.73
CA ALA A 31 21.44 -8.56 -13.30
C ALA A 31 20.49 -9.65 -12.78
N LYS A 32 19.46 -10.02 -13.56
CA LYS A 32 18.57 -11.15 -13.24
C LYS A 32 19.33 -12.49 -13.20
N GLY A 33 20.24 -12.74 -14.14
CA GLY A 33 21.08 -13.93 -14.16
C GLY A 33 21.93 -14.06 -12.90
N LEU A 34 22.64 -12.98 -12.55
CA LEU A 34 23.47 -12.91 -11.33
C LEU A 34 22.63 -13.13 -10.06
N LYS A 35 21.40 -12.61 -10.02
CA LYS A 35 20.47 -12.85 -8.91
C LYS A 35 20.12 -14.34 -8.80
N SER A 36 19.83 -15.02 -9.92
CA SER A 36 19.52 -16.45 -9.92
C SER A 36 20.70 -17.34 -9.53
N GLU A 37 21.93 -16.89 -9.81
CA GLU A 37 23.17 -17.55 -9.39
C GLU A 37 23.52 -17.31 -7.91
N GLY A 38 22.74 -16.48 -7.20
CA GLY A 38 22.99 -16.14 -5.79
C GLY A 38 24.06 -15.06 -5.57
N LYS A 39 24.57 -14.43 -6.64
CA LYS A 39 25.55 -13.32 -6.58
C LYS A 39 24.83 -12.00 -6.28
N ILE A 40 24.27 -11.89 -5.08
CA ILE A 40 23.35 -10.80 -4.70
C ILE A 40 23.98 -9.41 -4.83
N ASN A 41 25.20 -9.21 -4.35
CA ASN A 41 25.86 -7.91 -4.41
C ASN A 41 26.14 -7.48 -5.85
N GLU A 42 26.58 -8.42 -6.70
CA GLU A 42 26.81 -8.16 -8.12
C GLU A 42 25.49 -7.86 -8.86
N ALA A 43 24.43 -8.59 -8.53
CA ALA A 43 23.10 -8.33 -9.09
C ALA A 43 22.62 -6.91 -8.75
N ILE A 44 22.75 -6.47 -7.49
CA ILE A 44 22.40 -5.10 -7.07
C ILE A 44 23.22 -4.07 -7.85
N ALA A 45 24.55 -4.24 -7.93
CA ALA A 45 25.40 -3.32 -8.69
C ALA A 45 25.02 -3.25 -10.17
N ASN A 46 24.61 -4.37 -10.78
CA ASN A 46 24.16 -4.40 -12.17
C ASN A 46 22.77 -3.78 -12.34
N PHE A 47 21.86 -3.87 -11.36
CA PHE A 47 20.61 -3.11 -11.37
C PHE A 47 20.85 -1.60 -11.18
N GLU A 48 21.81 -1.18 -10.36
CA GLU A 48 22.20 0.23 -10.25
C GLU A 48 22.75 0.78 -11.56
N LYS A 49 23.50 -0.03 -12.33
CA LYS A 49 23.94 0.36 -13.67
C LYS A 49 22.77 0.64 -14.60
N VAL A 50 21.68 -0.15 -14.55
CA VAL A 50 20.45 0.14 -15.31
C VAL A 50 19.93 1.54 -14.96
N LEU A 51 19.90 1.90 -13.68
CA LEU A 51 19.45 3.24 -13.24
C LEU A 51 20.36 4.38 -13.70
N ASN A 52 21.66 4.12 -13.82
CA ASN A 52 22.64 5.13 -14.25
C ASN A 52 22.69 5.30 -15.78
N LEU A 53 22.44 4.22 -16.52
CA LEU A 53 22.36 4.23 -17.98
C LEU A 53 21.06 4.89 -18.46
N GLU A 54 19.98 4.69 -17.72
CA GLU A 54 18.67 5.28 -18.01
C GLU A 54 18.71 6.79 -17.70
N GLN A 55 18.88 7.61 -18.75
CA GLN A 55 19.04 9.07 -18.62
C GLN A 55 17.79 9.77 -18.06
N GLU A 56 16.61 9.28 -18.44
CA GLU A 56 15.31 9.75 -17.95
C GLU A 56 14.56 8.59 -17.29
N MET A 57 13.96 8.84 -16.12
CA MET A 57 13.20 7.81 -15.39
C MET A 57 12.22 7.08 -16.32
N GLY A 58 12.46 5.79 -16.54
CA GLY A 58 11.74 4.96 -17.49
C GLY A 58 11.35 3.59 -16.91
N GLU A 59 10.91 2.70 -17.79
CA GLU A 59 10.40 1.39 -17.39
C GLU A 59 11.50 0.46 -16.86
N TRP A 60 12.71 0.52 -17.42
CA TRP A 60 13.82 -0.35 -17.04
C TRP A 60 14.33 -0.02 -15.64
N GLY A 61 14.47 1.26 -15.31
CA GLY A 61 14.82 1.68 -13.96
C GLY A 61 13.74 1.30 -12.95
N PHE A 62 12.46 1.41 -13.31
CA PHE A 62 11.37 0.96 -12.45
C PHE A 62 11.41 -0.56 -12.20
N LYS A 63 11.64 -1.36 -13.25
CA LYS A 63 11.82 -2.83 -13.16
C LYS A 63 13.03 -3.18 -12.29
N ALA A 64 14.15 -2.51 -12.48
CA ALA A 64 15.38 -2.71 -11.70
C ALA A 64 15.16 -2.43 -10.21
N LEU A 65 14.56 -1.28 -9.86
CA LEU A 65 14.25 -0.92 -8.48
C LEU A 65 13.32 -1.94 -7.81
N LYS A 66 12.30 -2.44 -8.52
CA LYS A 66 11.41 -3.50 -8.00
C LYS A 66 12.20 -4.77 -7.65
N GLN A 67 13.19 -5.16 -8.47
CA GLN A 67 14.05 -6.30 -8.15
C GLN A 67 14.95 -6.03 -6.95
N MET A 68 15.55 -4.84 -6.86
CA MET A 68 16.41 -4.44 -5.74
C MET A 68 15.65 -4.43 -4.40
N VAL A 69 14.41 -3.92 -4.38
CA VAL A 69 13.53 -3.97 -3.20
C VAL A 69 13.26 -5.42 -2.77
N LYS A 70 12.97 -6.32 -3.71
CA LYS A 70 12.76 -7.75 -3.41
C LYS A 70 14.03 -8.43 -2.88
N ILE A 71 15.20 -8.13 -3.45
CA ILE A 71 16.47 -8.70 -3.04
C ILE A 71 16.82 -8.26 -1.62
N THR A 72 16.81 -6.94 -1.38
CA THR A 72 17.16 -6.35 -0.07
C THR A 72 16.26 -6.85 1.06
N PHE A 73 14.96 -7.02 0.79
CA PHE A 73 14.03 -7.66 1.73
C PHE A 73 14.46 -9.09 2.11
N ASN A 74 14.77 -9.92 1.13
CA ASN A 74 15.19 -11.31 1.36
C ASN A 74 16.52 -11.43 2.08
N THR A 75 17.40 -10.44 1.95
CA THR A 75 18.67 -10.35 2.66
C THR A 75 18.60 -9.62 4.00
N ASN A 76 17.40 -9.25 4.47
CA ASN A 76 17.17 -8.46 5.69
C ASN A 76 17.88 -7.09 5.72
N GLN A 77 18.18 -6.50 4.55
CA GLN A 77 18.80 -5.18 4.42
C GLN A 77 17.72 -4.09 4.33
N PHE A 78 17.00 -3.88 5.44
CA PHE A 78 15.78 -3.06 5.45
C PHE A 78 15.99 -1.57 5.20
N GLU A 79 17.13 -1.00 5.61
CA GLU A 79 17.42 0.42 5.36
C GLU A 79 17.67 0.67 3.86
N ALA A 80 18.53 -0.14 3.23
CA ALA A 80 18.74 -0.09 1.77
C ALA A 80 17.45 -0.37 0.99
N MET A 81 16.62 -1.29 1.48
CA MET A 81 15.31 -1.57 0.88
C MET A 81 14.42 -0.33 0.86
N LEU A 82 14.38 0.44 1.95
CA LEU A 82 13.59 1.66 2.04
C LEU A 82 14.12 2.74 1.08
N GLU A 83 15.44 2.86 0.94
CA GLU A 83 16.06 3.78 -0.03
C GLU A 83 15.66 3.46 -1.48
N TYR A 84 15.75 2.18 -1.87
CA TYR A 84 15.31 1.74 -3.20
C TYR A 84 13.82 1.92 -3.40
N TYR A 85 13.01 1.70 -2.37
CA TYR A 85 11.58 1.92 -2.42
C TYR A 85 11.22 3.41 -2.59
N GLN A 86 11.92 4.31 -1.88
CA GLN A 86 11.76 5.76 -2.06
C GLN A 86 12.14 6.20 -3.48
N LYS A 87 13.22 5.64 -4.05
CA LYS A 87 13.58 5.87 -5.46
C LYS A 87 12.46 5.38 -6.40
N LEU A 88 11.93 4.18 -6.17
CA LEU A 88 10.83 3.61 -6.96
C LEU A 88 9.59 4.49 -6.93
N LEU A 89 9.25 5.06 -5.78
CA LEU A 89 8.10 5.94 -5.64
C LEU A 89 8.23 7.25 -6.45
N LYS A 90 9.43 7.68 -6.84
CA LYS A 90 9.60 8.86 -7.72
C LYS A 90 9.13 8.58 -9.16
N TYR A 91 9.28 7.34 -9.61
CA TYR A 91 8.90 6.90 -10.96
C TYR A 91 7.38 6.90 -11.17
N ILE A 92 6.59 6.75 -10.11
CA ILE A 92 5.13 6.54 -10.22
C ILE A 92 4.38 7.75 -10.79
N LYS A 93 5.02 8.93 -10.80
CA LYS A 93 4.44 10.18 -11.26
C LYS A 93 4.60 10.38 -12.77
N THR A 94 5.74 9.99 -13.33
CA THR A 94 6.15 10.40 -14.69
C THR A 94 6.58 9.24 -15.57
N ALA A 95 7.19 8.20 -15.00
CA ALA A 95 7.87 7.16 -15.76
C ALA A 95 6.96 5.98 -16.15
N VAL A 96 5.89 5.74 -15.37
CA VAL A 96 5.02 4.59 -15.56
C VAL A 96 3.55 4.95 -15.41
N THR A 97 2.68 4.15 -16.04
CA THR A 97 1.22 4.36 -15.94
C THR A 97 0.71 4.16 -14.51
N LYS A 98 -0.36 4.89 -14.15
CA LYS A 98 -1.01 4.80 -12.82
C LYS A 98 -1.44 3.37 -12.46
N ASN A 99 -1.90 2.59 -13.44
CA ASN A 99 -2.33 1.21 -13.23
C ASN A 99 -1.13 0.29 -12.96
N TYR A 100 -0.03 0.47 -13.69
CA TYR A 100 1.18 -0.32 -13.51
C TYR A 100 1.85 -0.02 -12.17
N SER A 101 1.93 1.27 -11.78
CA SER A 101 2.44 1.66 -10.47
C SER A 101 1.54 1.14 -9.33
N GLU A 102 0.21 1.20 -9.44
CA GLU A 102 -0.71 0.65 -8.44
C GLU A 102 -0.54 -0.85 -8.26
N LYS A 103 -0.44 -1.62 -9.35
CA LYS A 103 -0.16 -3.06 -9.28
C LYS A 103 1.17 -3.34 -8.58
N SER A 104 2.21 -2.59 -8.93
CA SER A 104 3.56 -2.80 -8.41
C SER A 104 3.67 -2.42 -6.93
N ILE A 105 3.09 -1.30 -6.51
CA ILE A 105 3.05 -0.88 -5.10
C ILE A 105 2.27 -1.90 -4.27
N ASN A 106 1.10 -2.36 -4.74
CA ASN A 106 0.32 -3.37 -4.02
C ASN A 106 1.13 -4.67 -3.84
N ALA A 107 1.77 -5.16 -4.91
CA ALA A 107 2.60 -6.35 -4.84
C ALA A 107 3.76 -6.22 -3.84
N ILE A 108 4.41 -5.05 -3.79
CA ILE A 108 5.49 -4.78 -2.82
C ILE A 108 4.93 -4.73 -1.39
N LEU A 109 3.84 -4.00 -1.15
CA LEU A 109 3.24 -3.89 0.17
C LEU A 109 2.71 -5.23 0.68
N ASP A 110 2.10 -6.04 -0.18
CA ASP A 110 1.65 -7.39 0.17
C ASP A 110 2.84 -8.30 0.49
N TYR A 111 3.94 -8.19 -0.26
CA TYR A 111 5.17 -8.92 0.03
C TYR A 111 5.78 -8.52 1.39
N ILE A 112 5.86 -7.22 1.69
CA ILE A 112 6.40 -6.71 2.95
C ILE A 112 5.49 -7.05 4.13
N SER A 113 4.17 -7.09 3.92
CA SER A 113 3.21 -7.45 4.96
C SER A 113 3.36 -8.88 5.49
N THR A 114 4.13 -9.73 4.79
CA THR A 114 4.53 -11.06 5.30
C THR A 114 5.60 -10.98 6.41
N SER A 115 6.29 -9.83 6.52
CA SER A 115 7.25 -9.58 7.59
C SER A 115 6.54 -9.37 8.93
N LYS A 116 7.14 -9.91 10.00
CA LYS A 116 6.67 -9.70 11.38
C LYS A 116 7.07 -8.33 11.96
N ARG A 117 7.83 -7.53 11.21
CA ARG A 117 8.32 -6.22 11.64
C ARG A 117 7.29 -5.12 11.39
N MET A 118 6.47 -4.86 12.41
CA MET A 118 5.43 -3.82 12.36
C MET A 118 6.02 -2.42 12.16
N ASP A 119 7.20 -2.15 12.73
CA ASP A 119 7.93 -0.89 12.57
C ASP A 119 8.36 -0.65 11.13
N LEU A 120 8.83 -1.70 10.45
CA LEU A 120 9.16 -1.66 9.02
C LEU A 120 7.90 -1.42 8.20
N LEU A 121 6.83 -2.18 8.46
CA LEU A 121 5.58 -2.06 7.73
C LEU A 121 4.97 -0.66 7.85
N GLN A 122 5.08 -0.05 9.04
CA GLN A 122 4.67 1.35 9.28
C GLN A 122 5.46 2.31 8.36
N LYS A 123 6.80 2.25 8.37
CA LYS A 123 7.65 3.12 7.53
C LYS A 123 7.28 3.01 6.05
N PHE A 124 7.03 1.80 5.56
CA PHE A 124 6.65 1.57 4.16
C PHE A 124 5.29 2.18 3.83
N TYR A 125 4.27 1.98 4.67
CA TYR A 125 2.96 2.60 4.44
C TYR A 125 3.03 4.12 4.48
N GLU A 126 3.72 4.72 5.46
CA GLU A 126 3.88 6.18 5.56
C GLU A 126 4.59 6.74 4.32
N THR A 127 5.71 6.15 3.93
CA THR A 127 6.48 6.57 2.75
C THR A 127 5.64 6.45 1.47
N THR A 128 4.85 5.38 1.35
CA THR A 128 3.93 5.20 0.21
C THR A 128 2.88 6.31 0.19
N LEU A 129 2.25 6.59 1.34
CA LEU A 129 1.17 7.57 1.43
C LEU A 129 1.63 8.98 1.08
N ASP A 130 2.85 9.36 1.49
CA ASP A 130 3.42 10.65 1.13
C ASP A 130 3.64 10.77 -0.38
N ALA A 131 4.16 9.74 -1.05
CA ALA A 131 4.29 9.75 -2.51
C ALA A 131 2.92 9.75 -3.23
N LEU A 132 1.90 9.11 -2.67
CA LEU A 132 0.57 9.04 -3.28
C LEU A 132 -0.23 10.34 -3.17
N LYS A 133 0.05 11.19 -2.17
CA LYS A 133 -0.56 12.53 -2.07
C LYS A 133 -0.22 13.35 -3.31
N ASP A 134 1.04 13.30 -3.75
CA ASP A 134 1.52 14.03 -4.92
C ASP A 134 1.00 13.43 -6.24
N ALA A 135 0.85 12.10 -6.28
CA ALA A 135 0.38 11.38 -7.47
C ALA A 135 -1.15 11.43 -7.68
N LYS A 136 -1.92 12.04 -6.77
CA LYS A 136 -3.40 12.11 -6.80
C LYS A 136 -4.07 10.74 -7.05
N ASN A 137 -3.53 9.67 -6.44
CA ASN A 137 -4.13 8.33 -6.54
C ASN A 137 -5.04 8.05 -5.35
N GLU A 138 -6.25 8.63 -5.35
CA GLU A 138 -7.20 8.49 -4.24
C GLU A 138 -7.53 7.05 -3.88
N ARG A 139 -7.68 6.17 -4.87
CA ARG A 139 -8.07 4.76 -4.64
C ARG A 139 -7.00 4.01 -3.87
N LEU A 140 -5.74 4.09 -4.34
CA LEU A 140 -4.63 3.44 -3.66
C LEU A 140 -4.33 4.12 -2.32
N TRP A 141 -4.39 5.45 -2.26
CA TRP A 141 -4.23 6.23 -1.03
C TRP A 141 -5.22 5.79 0.05
N PHE A 142 -6.50 5.60 -0.30
CA PHE A 142 -7.52 5.14 0.65
C PHE A 142 -7.19 3.74 1.18
N LYS A 143 -6.92 2.78 0.28
CA LYS A 143 -6.57 1.40 0.67
C LYS A 143 -5.34 1.34 1.57
N THR A 144 -4.29 2.09 1.23
CA THR A 144 -3.05 2.14 2.00
C THR A 144 -3.27 2.77 3.38
N ASN A 145 -4.06 3.85 3.48
CA ASN A 145 -4.43 4.43 4.78
C ASN A 145 -5.25 3.45 5.64
N THR A 146 -6.19 2.72 5.06
CA THR A 146 -6.96 1.72 5.79
C THR A 146 -6.07 0.59 6.33
N LYS A 147 -5.07 0.13 5.55
CA LYS A 147 -4.08 -0.85 6.02
C LYS A 147 -3.21 -0.27 7.15
N LEU A 148 -2.73 0.97 7.03
CA LEU A 148 -1.96 1.65 8.08
C LEU A 148 -2.80 1.88 9.35
N GLY A 149 -4.08 2.22 9.22
CA GLY A 149 -4.99 2.38 10.35
C GLY A 149 -5.17 1.07 11.12
N LYS A 150 -5.35 -0.06 10.42
CA LYS A 150 -5.39 -1.38 11.06
C LYS A 150 -4.07 -1.71 11.76
N LEU A 151 -2.93 -1.41 11.14
CA LEU A 151 -1.62 -1.58 11.78
C LEU A 151 -1.50 -0.76 13.07
N TYR A 152 -1.93 0.50 13.07
CA TYR A 152 -1.93 1.32 14.29
C TYR A 152 -2.88 0.83 15.37
N PHE A 153 -4.03 0.27 14.97
CA PHE A 153 -4.92 -0.40 15.90
C PHE A 153 -4.22 -1.59 16.56
N ASP A 154 -3.59 -2.46 15.77
CA ASP A 154 -2.87 -3.65 16.25
C ASP A 154 -1.66 -3.30 17.15
N MET A 155 -1.06 -2.13 16.94
CA MET A 155 0.04 -1.60 17.78
C MET A 155 -0.45 -0.83 19.02
N HIS A 156 -1.77 -0.69 19.21
CA HIS A 156 -2.39 0.19 20.21
C HIS A 156 -1.94 1.68 20.13
N GLU A 157 -1.52 2.12 18.94
CA GLU A 157 -1.08 3.49 18.63
C GLU A 157 -2.28 4.39 18.31
N PHE A 158 -3.20 4.51 19.27
CA PHE A 158 -4.51 5.10 19.02
C PHE A 158 -4.47 6.58 18.63
N ASN A 159 -3.49 7.34 19.11
CA ASN A 159 -3.30 8.75 18.75
C ASN A 159 -2.99 8.92 17.25
N LYS A 160 -2.22 7.99 16.68
CA LYS A 160 -1.90 7.99 15.25
C LYS A 160 -3.10 7.49 14.44
N LEU A 161 -3.79 6.45 14.93
CA LEU A 161 -5.02 5.96 14.33
C LEU A 161 -6.10 7.04 14.21
N GLU A 162 -6.32 7.85 15.25
CA GLU A 162 -7.30 8.93 15.22
C GLU A 162 -7.00 9.95 14.10
N LYS A 163 -5.73 10.26 13.85
CA LYS A 163 -5.31 11.15 12.75
C LYS A 163 -5.64 10.54 11.38
N ILE A 164 -5.35 9.25 11.19
CA ILE A 164 -5.67 8.53 9.94
C ILE A 164 -7.19 8.47 9.72
N LEU A 165 -7.97 8.15 10.76
CA LEU A 165 -9.43 8.11 10.68
C LEU A 165 -10.03 9.46 10.30
N LYS A 166 -9.51 10.57 10.85
CA LYS A 166 -9.94 11.93 10.46
C LYS A 166 -9.69 12.21 8.98
N GLN A 167 -8.51 11.85 8.47
CA GLN A 167 -8.16 12.01 7.05
C GLN A 167 -9.08 11.16 6.15
N LEU A 168 -9.28 9.89 6.52
CA LEU A 168 -10.14 8.98 5.79
C LEU A 168 -11.60 9.46 5.76
N LYS A 169 -12.17 9.89 6.89
CA LYS A 169 -13.52 10.48 6.92
C LYS A 169 -13.63 11.72 6.05
N SER A 170 -12.62 12.60 6.09
CA SER A 170 -12.60 13.80 5.26
C SER A 170 -12.60 13.45 3.76
N SER A 171 -11.94 12.36 3.36
CA SER A 171 -11.93 11.89 1.97
C SER A 171 -13.27 11.33 1.48
N CYS A 172 -14.18 11.00 2.42
CA CYS A 172 -15.54 10.56 2.15
C CYS A 172 -16.56 11.71 2.12
N LYS A 173 -16.12 12.96 2.26
CA LYS A 173 -16.98 14.14 2.15
C LYS A 173 -16.86 14.78 0.76
N THR A 174 -17.93 15.39 0.30
CA THR A 174 -17.96 16.22 -0.91
C THR A 174 -17.30 17.57 -0.65
N GLU A 175 -17.07 18.37 -1.70
CA GLU A 175 -16.54 19.74 -1.58
C GLU A 175 -17.44 20.66 -0.73
N LEU A 176 -18.74 20.32 -0.65
CA LEU A 176 -19.73 21.01 0.18
C LEU A 176 -19.73 20.51 1.65
N GLY A 177 -18.90 19.52 1.98
CA GLY A 177 -18.77 18.93 3.31
C GLY A 177 -19.81 17.86 3.65
N GLU A 178 -20.70 17.52 2.71
CA GLU A 178 -21.72 16.47 2.84
C GLU A 178 -21.13 15.07 2.61
N GLU A 179 -21.80 14.02 3.09
CA GLU A 179 -21.33 12.64 2.86
C GLU A 179 -21.46 12.24 1.39
N ASP A 180 -20.36 11.80 0.78
CA ASP A 180 -20.37 11.28 -0.60
C ASP A 180 -21.02 9.89 -0.62
N GLN A 181 -22.23 9.83 -1.17
CA GLN A 181 -23.02 8.59 -1.29
C GLN A 181 -22.26 7.49 -2.05
N LYS A 182 -21.37 7.86 -2.99
CA LYS A 182 -20.56 6.89 -3.75
C LYS A 182 -19.48 6.23 -2.88
N LYS A 183 -19.04 6.91 -1.83
CA LYS A 183 -18.05 6.44 -0.84
C LYS A 183 -18.70 5.86 0.41
N GLY A 184 -19.99 5.53 0.33
CA GLY A 184 -20.76 5.04 1.46
C GLY A 184 -20.19 3.78 2.12
N THR A 185 -19.79 2.78 1.34
CA THR A 185 -19.19 1.54 1.90
C THR A 185 -17.86 1.83 2.61
N GLN A 186 -17.03 2.67 2.00
CA GLN A 186 -15.76 3.13 2.57
C GLN A 186 -15.95 3.84 3.92
N LEU A 187 -16.97 4.70 4.02
CA LEU A 187 -17.29 5.38 5.28
C LEU A 187 -17.69 4.41 6.40
N LEU A 188 -18.41 3.34 6.08
CA LEU A 188 -18.77 2.33 7.08
C LEU A 188 -17.57 1.49 7.54
N GLU A 189 -16.62 1.21 6.65
CA GLU A 189 -15.35 0.58 7.03
C GLU A 189 -14.57 1.45 8.02
N ILE A 190 -14.55 2.77 7.80
CA ILE A 190 -13.90 3.73 8.70
C ILE A 190 -14.59 3.75 10.07
N TYR A 191 -15.93 3.81 10.09
CA TYR A 191 -16.69 3.75 11.34
C TYR A 191 -16.49 2.45 12.08
N ALA A 192 -16.42 1.31 11.39
CA ALA A 192 -16.15 0.02 12.04
C ALA A 192 -14.77 0.00 12.73
N LEU A 193 -13.72 0.53 12.07
CA LEU A 193 -12.38 0.61 12.65
C LEU A 193 -12.34 1.57 13.87
N GLU A 194 -13.04 2.70 13.77
CA GLU A 194 -13.10 3.66 14.88
C GLU A 194 -13.93 3.14 16.07
N ILE A 195 -15.00 2.37 15.81
CA ILE A 195 -15.74 1.66 16.85
C ILE A 195 -14.83 0.65 17.55
N GLN A 196 -14.03 -0.11 16.80
CA GLN A 196 -13.05 -1.04 17.38
C GLN A 196 -12.06 -0.30 18.28
N MET A 197 -11.49 0.81 17.80
CA MET A 197 -10.59 1.69 18.56
C MET A 197 -11.22 2.16 19.88
N TYR A 198 -12.40 2.79 19.84
CA TYR A 198 -13.02 3.30 21.07
C TYR A 198 -13.51 2.20 22.01
N THR A 199 -13.80 1.00 21.49
CA THR A 199 -14.11 -0.15 22.35
C THR A 199 -12.90 -0.56 23.18
N GLU A 200 -11.72 -0.65 22.55
CA GLU A 200 -10.49 -1.00 23.28
C GLU A 200 -10.11 0.08 24.30
N GLN A 201 -10.34 1.35 23.98
CA GLN A 201 -10.15 2.47 24.92
C GLN A 201 -11.21 2.53 26.02
N LYS A 202 -12.28 1.72 25.95
CA LYS A 202 -13.45 1.78 26.85
C LYS A 202 -14.12 3.16 26.87
N ASN A 203 -14.13 3.88 25.74
CA ASN A 203 -14.70 5.21 25.63
C ASN A 203 -16.20 5.15 25.23
N ASN A 204 -17.05 4.84 26.20
CA ASN A 204 -18.50 4.64 25.97
C ASN A 204 -19.22 5.89 25.43
N LYS A 205 -18.75 7.09 25.81
CA LYS A 205 -19.34 8.36 25.35
C LYS A 205 -19.09 8.58 23.86
N ALA A 206 -17.86 8.37 23.41
CA ALA A 206 -17.50 8.47 21.99
C ALA A 206 -18.18 7.39 21.15
N LEU A 207 -18.25 6.16 21.68
CA LEU A 207 -18.95 5.04 21.03
C LEU A 207 -20.41 5.37 20.75
N LYS A 208 -21.18 5.82 21.75
CA LYS A 208 -22.60 6.12 21.55
C LYS A 208 -22.84 7.10 20.39
N LYS A 209 -22.09 8.21 20.37
CA LYS A 209 -22.16 9.20 19.29
C LYS A 209 -21.80 8.59 17.93
N LEU A 210 -20.77 7.74 17.90
CA LEU A 210 -20.31 7.12 16.67
C LEU A 210 -21.30 6.09 16.11
N TYR A 211 -21.98 5.33 16.97
CA TYR A 211 -23.05 4.42 16.54
C TYR A 211 -24.23 5.15 15.93
N GLU A 212 -24.67 6.25 16.55
CA GLU A 212 -25.74 7.10 16.00
C GLU A 212 -25.38 7.60 14.59
N GLN A 213 -24.14 8.08 14.41
CA GLN A 213 -23.63 8.50 13.10
C GLN A 213 -23.55 7.35 12.09
N ALA A 214 -23.03 6.20 12.50
CA ALA A 214 -22.94 5.02 11.63
C ALA A 214 -24.33 4.50 11.22
N GLN A 215 -25.32 4.56 12.12
CA GLN A 215 -26.69 4.14 11.84
C GLN A 215 -27.39 5.10 10.88
N GLN A 216 -27.21 6.41 11.04
CA GLN A 216 -27.67 7.41 10.07
C GLN A 216 -27.07 7.16 8.68
N ALA A 217 -25.76 6.93 8.62
CA ALA A 217 -25.06 6.62 7.38
C ALA A 217 -25.47 5.27 6.75
N ILE A 218 -26.05 4.33 7.51
CA ILE A 218 -26.65 3.11 6.96
C ILE A 218 -28.04 3.40 6.39
N GLN A 219 -28.86 4.17 7.10
CA GLN A 219 -30.23 4.50 6.70
C GLN A 219 -30.29 5.39 5.46
N SER A 220 -29.31 6.26 5.27
CA SER A 220 -29.23 7.16 4.12
C SER A 220 -28.77 6.47 2.82
N LYS A 221 -28.33 5.20 2.87
CA LYS A 221 -27.73 4.51 1.72
C LYS A 221 -28.71 3.60 1.00
N SER A 222 -28.61 3.60 -0.33
CA SER A 222 -29.35 2.68 -1.21
C SER A 222 -28.69 1.29 -1.33
N ALA A 223 -27.42 1.13 -0.93
CA ALA A 223 -26.67 -0.12 -1.08
C ALA A 223 -26.52 -0.85 0.26
N ILE A 224 -26.68 -2.18 0.24
CA ILE A 224 -26.59 -3.05 1.42
C ILE A 224 -25.11 -3.21 1.83
N PRO A 225 -24.70 -2.78 3.04
CA PRO A 225 -23.33 -2.94 3.50
C PRO A 225 -22.96 -4.40 3.79
N HIS A 226 -21.67 -4.73 3.77
CA HIS A 226 -21.19 -6.09 4.04
C HIS A 226 -21.61 -6.58 5.45
N PRO A 227 -22.12 -7.82 5.61
CA PRO A 227 -22.63 -8.33 6.90
C PRO A 227 -21.65 -8.23 8.07
N LEU A 228 -20.35 -8.43 7.83
CA LEU A 228 -19.31 -8.28 8.86
C LEU A 228 -19.21 -6.85 9.41
N ILE A 229 -19.29 -5.84 8.55
CA ILE A 229 -19.23 -4.42 8.95
C ILE A 229 -20.48 -4.09 9.77
N LEU A 230 -21.64 -4.57 9.32
CA LEU A 230 -22.89 -4.44 10.07
C LEU A 230 -22.83 -5.16 11.42
N GLY A 231 -22.17 -6.32 11.49
CA GLY A 231 -21.94 -7.05 12.73
C GLY A 231 -21.12 -6.24 13.74
N VAL A 232 -20.04 -5.58 13.31
CA VAL A 232 -19.24 -4.70 14.18
C VAL A 232 -20.05 -3.48 14.64
N ILE A 233 -20.86 -2.89 13.76
CA ILE A 233 -21.67 -1.70 14.06
C ILE A 233 -22.91 -2.05 14.91
N ARG A 234 -23.50 -3.24 14.78
CA ARG A 234 -24.73 -3.62 15.50
C ARG A 234 -24.48 -4.50 16.73
N GLY A 235 -23.37 -5.24 16.77
CA GLY A 235 -23.14 -6.32 17.72
C GLY A 235 -22.59 -5.92 19.09
N LYS A 236 -22.32 -4.63 19.36
CA LYS A 236 -21.70 -4.18 20.62
C LYS A 236 -22.61 -3.33 21.51
N PHE A 237 -23.91 -3.26 21.22
CA PHE A 237 -24.90 -2.54 22.04
C PHE A 237 -26.01 -3.44 22.63
N TYR A 238 -25.79 -4.75 22.66
CA TYR A 238 -26.57 -5.70 23.45
C TYR A 238 -25.72 -6.29 24.57
#